data_AF-A0A9E4K8M7-F1
#
_entry.id   AF-A0A9E4K8M7-F1
#
_cell.length_a   1.000
_cell.length_b   1.000
_cell.length_c   1.000
_cell.angle_alpha   90.00
_cell.angle_beta   90.00
_cell.angle_gamma   90.00
#
_symmetry.space_group_name_H-M   'P 1'
#
loop_
_entity.id
_entity.type
_entity.pdbx_description
1 polymer ?
#
loop_
_entity_poly.entity_id
_entity_poly.type
_entity_poly.pdbx_seq_one_letter_code
_entity_poly.pdbx_strand_id
1 'polypeptide(L)' 'MKKISLNPDVPQMPFGYRHEKWVAFKKKFQDGDCLVYFTTPEKAWKRLAGLEGYAIMRGNEIVAVFVLKVS' A
#
# COMPACT_ATOMS: atom_id res chain seq x y z
N MET A 1 10.94 -19.98 -12.57
CA MET A 1 9.91 -19.09 -11.99
C MET A 1 8.69 -19.94 -11.63
N LYS A 2 8.21 -19.90 -10.38
CA LYS A 2 7.01 -20.65 -9.96
C LYS A 2 5.78 -19.94 -10.54
N LYS A 3 5.01 -20.62 -11.39
CA LYS A 3 3.74 -20.10 -11.91
C LYS A 3 2.72 -20.20 -10.77
N ILE A 4 2.40 -19.09 -10.14
CA ILE A 4 1.32 -19.03 -9.14
C ILE A 4 0.01 -19.20 -9.90
N SER A 5 -0.65 -20.36 -9.76
CA SER A 5 -1.99 -20.58 -10.27
C SER A 5 -2.99 -19.99 -9.28
N LEU A 6 -3.62 -18.88 -9.69
CA LEU A 6 -4.68 -18.22 -8.93
C LEU A 6 -5.96 -19.07 -9.02
N ASN A 7 -6.69 -19.24 -7.92
CA ASN A 7 -7.98 -19.89 -7.93
C ASN A 7 -8.99 -18.98 -8.68
N PRO A 8 -9.59 -19.43 -9.79
CA PRO A 8 -10.50 -18.61 -10.59
C PRO A 8 -11.79 -18.23 -9.86
N ASP A 9 -12.21 -19.01 -8.87
CA ASP A 9 -13.44 -18.78 -8.09
C ASP A 9 -13.25 -17.71 -7.01
N VAL A 10 -12.00 -17.29 -6.74
CA VAL A 10 -11.70 -16.20 -5.83
C VAL A 10 -11.51 -14.93 -6.65
N PRO A 11 -12.32 -13.88 -6.43
CA PRO A 11 -12.11 -12.59 -7.08
C PRO A 11 -10.66 -12.13 -6.87
N GLN A 12 -9.92 -11.97 -7.97
CA GLN A 12 -8.52 -11.54 -7.94
C GLN A 12 -8.43 -10.03 -7.72
N MET A 13 -8.92 -9.61 -6.56
CA MET A 13 -9.12 -8.23 -6.22
C MET A 13 -8.05 -7.79 -5.22
N PRO A 14 -7.11 -6.91 -5.62
CA PRO A 14 -6.04 -6.47 -4.73
C PRO A 14 -6.60 -5.92 -3.43
N PHE A 15 -6.06 -6.42 -2.32
CA PHE A 15 -6.40 -6.02 -0.95
C PHE A 15 -7.83 -6.34 -0.48
N GLY A 16 -8.54 -7.25 -1.16
CA GLY A 16 -9.83 -7.81 -0.70
C GLY A 16 -10.85 -6.73 -0.34
N TYR A 17 -11.35 -6.72 0.90
CA TYR A 17 -12.32 -5.72 1.38
C TYR A 17 -11.81 -4.26 1.32
N ARG A 18 -10.48 -4.04 1.24
CA ARG A 18 -9.90 -2.70 1.08
C ARG A 18 -9.73 -2.29 -0.37
N HIS A 19 -10.23 -3.08 -1.32
CA HIS A 19 -10.08 -2.78 -2.74
C HIS A 19 -10.59 -1.39 -3.13
N GLU A 20 -11.75 -0.98 -2.62
CA GLU A 20 -12.28 0.36 -2.93
C GLU A 20 -11.35 1.46 -2.43
N LYS A 21 -10.76 1.30 -1.24
CA LYS A 21 -9.73 2.21 -0.71
C LYS A 21 -8.48 2.20 -1.57
N TRP A 22 -8.09 1.06 -2.11
CA TRP A 22 -6.98 0.94 -3.05
C TRP A 22 -7.27 1.65 -4.38
N VAL A 23 -8.47 1.49 -4.94
CA VAL A 23 -8.90 2.21 -6.14
C VAL A 23 -8.91 3.72 -5.88
N ALA A 24 -9.46 4.17 -4.75
CA ALA A 24 -9.46 5.58 -4.36
C ALA A 24 -8.05 6.14 -4.17
N PHE A 25 -7.14 5.36 -3.58
CA PHE A 25 -5.73 5.71 -3.45
C PHE A 25 -5.06 5.90 -4.82
N LYS A 26 -5.22 4.94 -5.73
CA LYS A 26 -4.66 5.02 -7.08
C LYS A 26 -5.19 6.20 -7.89
N LYS A 27 -6.45 6.60 -7.69
CA LYS A 27 -7.04 7.78 -8.36
C LYS A 27 -6.36 9.10 -7.98
N LYS A 28 -5.55 9.14 -6.91
CA LYS A 28 -4.79 10.32 -6.50
C LYS A 28 -3.47 10.50 -7.26
N PHE A 29 -3.06 9.48 -8.02
CA PHE A 29 -1.82 9.49 -8.78
C PHE A 29 -1.91 10.46 -9.95
N GLN A 30 -0.86 11.25 -10.16
CA GLN A 30 -0.71 12.18 -11.28
C GLN A 30 0.63 11.93 -11.99
N ASP A 31 0.77 12.47 -13.20
CA ASP A 31 2.02 12.40 -13.94
C ASP A 31 3.16 13.06 -13.14
N GLY A 32 4.28 12.34 -12.99
CA GLY A 32 5.42 12.77 -12.19
C GLY A 32 5.37 12.33 -10.71
N ASP A 33 4.29 11.70 -10.25
CA ASP A 33 4.25 11.08 -8.93
C ASP A 33 5.06 9.79 -8.88
N CYS A 34 5.57 9.45 -7.70
CA CYS A 34 6.26 8.20 -7.41
C CYS A 34 5.46 7.37 -6.39
N LEU A 35 5.31 6.07 -6.64
CA LEU A 35 4.80 5.14 -5.64
C LEU A 35 5.97 4.55 -4.84
N VAL A 36 5.98 4.77 -3.54
CA VAL A 36 7.01 4.25 -2.64
C VAL A 36 6.41 3.27 -1.63
N TYR A 37 7.13 2.20 -1.34
CA TYR A 37 6.83 1.31 -0.22
C TYR A 37 7.54 1.80 1.03
N PHE A 38 6.88 1.73 2.17
CA PHE A 38 7.46 2.08 3.47
C PHE A 38 7.13 1.03 4.53
N THR A 39 8.02 0.91 5.50
CA THR A 39 7.84 0.10 6.70
C THR A 39 8.53 0.75 7.89
N THR A 40 7.89 0.71 9.05
CA THR A 40 8.44 1.26 10.29
C THR A 40 9.49 0.29 10.85
N PRO A 41 10.73 0.73 11.13
CA PRO A 41 11.75 -0.14 11.72
C PRO A 41 11.30 -0.69 13.07
N GLU A 42 11.58 -1.96 13.34
CA GLU A 42 11.20 -2.64 14.60
C GLU A 42 11.63 -1.89 15.86
N LYS A 43 12.79 -1.22 15.81
CA LYS A 43 13.35 -0.45 16.93
C LYS A 43 12.54 0.80 17.29
N ALA A 44 11.69 1.30 16.38
CA ALA A 44 10.88 2.49 16.59
C ALA A 44 9.50 2.19 17.22
N TRP A 45 9.16 0.92 17.47
CA TRP A 45 7.83 0.46 17.93
C TRP A 45 7.47 0.79 19.39
N LYS A 46 8.30 1.53 20.13
CA LYS A 46 8.06 1.77 21.56
C LYS A 46 6.86 2.68 21.86
N ARG A 47 6.29 3.42 20.88
CA ARG A 47 5.16 4.34 21.14
C ARG A 47 4.08 4.48 20.07
N LEU A 48 4.23 3.96 18.86
CA LEU A 48 3.17 3.96 17.84
C LEU A 48 3.33 2.71 16.99
N ALA A 49 2.24 1.94 16.90
CA ALA A 49 2.10 0.68 16.18
C ALA A 49 2.84 0.70 14.82
N GLY A 50 3.66 -0.31 14.56
CA GLY A 50 4.48 -0.36 13.35
C GLY A 50 3.60 -0.33 12.10
N LEU A 51 3.83 0.65 11.21
CA LEU A 51 3.07 0.77 9.97
C LEU A 51 3.89 0.29 8.77
N GLU A 52 3.20 -0.41 7.88
CA GLU A 52 3.71 -0.82 6.57
C GLU A 52 2.68 -0.45 5.50
N GLY A 53 3.14 0.08 4.38
CA GLY A 53 2.24 0.40 3.28
C GLY A 53 2.89 1.05 2.08
N TYR A 54 2.04 1.68 1.27
CA TYR A 54 2.45 2.46 0.10
C TYR A 54 2.13 3.94 0.30
N ALA A 55 2.98 4.81 -0.23
CA ALA A 55 2.73 6.24 -0.30
C ALA A 55 2.90 6.76 -1.74
N ILE A 56 2.06 7.72 -2.11
CA ILE A 56 2.24 8.51 -3.34
C ILE A 56 3.07 9.74 -2.95
N MET A 57 4.23 9.88 -3.57
CA MET A 57 5.14 11.00 -3.41
C MET A 57 5.03 11.93 -4.61
N ARG A 58 4.91 13.23 -4.37
CA ARG A 58 4.99 14.27 -5.41
C ARG A 58 6.10 15.23 -5.01
N GLY A 59 7.23 15.15 -5.72
CA GLY A 59 8.46 15.78 -5.26
C GLY A 59 8.83 15.27 -3.85
N ASN A 60 8.91 16.19 -2.87
CA ASN A 60 9.26 15.87 -1.49
C ASN A 60 8.05 15.71 -0.55
N GLU A 61 6.82 15.68 -1.09
CA GLU A 61 5.59 15.63 -0.30
C GLU A 61 4.88 14.28 -0.41
N ILE A 62 4.32 13.81 0.70
CA ILE A 62 3.42 12.65 0.74
C ILE A 62 2.00 13.13 0.42
N VAL A 63 1.47 12.71 -0.72
CA VAL A 63 0.12 13.07 -1.20
C VAL A 63 -0.95 12.13 -0.64
N ALA A 64 -0.60 10.85 -0.47
CA ALA A 64 -1.52 9.84 0.03
C ALA A 64 -0.77 8.66 0.63
N VAL A 65 -1.39 7.97 1.58
CA VAL A 65 -0.88 6.77 2.22
C VAL A 65 -1.94 5.67 2.19
N PHE A 66 -1.52 4.45 1.82
CA PHE A 66 -2.31 3.24 1.90
C PHE A 66 -1.62 2.24 2.84
N VAL A 67 -2.15 2.12 4.06
CA VAL A 67 -1.60 1.22 5.09
C VAL A 67 -2.06 -0.22 4.84
N LEU A 68 -1.12 -1.15 4.79
CA LEU A 68 -1.34 -2.58 4.66
C LEU A 68 -1.46 -3.25 6.03
N LYS A 69 -0.49 -2.97 6.90
CA LYS A 69 -0.38 -3.60 8.22
C LYS A 69 -0.17 -2.54 9.29
N VAL A 70 -0.85 -2.75 10.40
CA VAL A 70 -0.60 -2.09 11.68
C VAL A 70 -0.16 -3.22 12.62
N SER A 71 1.04 -3.11 13.20
CA SER A 71 1.61 -4.12 14.11
C SER A 71 1.54 -3.65 15.55
#